data_AF-A0A7W1HTI6-F1
#
_entry.id   AF-A0A7W1HTI6-F1
#
_cell.length_a   1.000
_cell.length_b   1.000
_cell.length_c   1.000
_cell.angle_alpha   90.00
_cell.angle_beta   90.00
_cell.angle_gamma   90.00
#
_symmetry.space_group_name_H-M   'P 1'
#
loop_
_entity.id
_entity.type
_entity.pdbx_description
1 polymer ?
#
loop_
_entity_poly.entity_id
_entity_poly.type
_entity_poly.pdbx_seq_one_letter_code
_entity_poly.pdbx_strand_id
1 'polypeptide(L)'
;MVRALRLGDQIFGGATTRRAVRWGLIGGAVAVYLALVGLIQRFQTRDVISGLIGLGSTLLLIVAVAFGYTAGKPDPGSSTGPEPSRAPQPGGVVSAGAVAGGLTGAVTAIFLLFASVVRLQSVFISVSDELLDTLAFGQPAPLGAVLLVVAGALLGALGACAHLLPPRFRSPLFGGLAAVLIFALFSSLLRQILFSLYIPTALIYSGDALTITGLVIVLVLTAVCIYLWKEKRQVAGRRLEALPDQRRRLVRLIALFFLVALLLYLPQILGIFLSEIVGTIGLFVLMGIGLNIVVGYAGLLDLGYVAFFAIGAYSTAILISPSAPAGSIGMNFWVALPLVVLFAAFCGVLIGAPVLRLRGDYLAIVTLGFGEIIRILVISNALAWLTGGAQGILSIPDPAIGGLVFDDSQTIYYPIVIACLVVAFVSARLENSRVGRAWNAMREDESVAEAMGISIIRYKLLAFAMGAAVGSLGGIFFAVKIGSIFANS
;
A
#
# COMPACT_ATOMS: atom_id res chain seq x y z
N MET A 1 29.45 32.19 -22.57
CA MET A 1 28.48 31.33 -21.86
C MET A 1 27.84 30.28 -22.77
N VAL A 2 27.22 30.66 -23.91
CA VAL A 2 26.63 29.70 -24.89
C VAL A 2 27.67 28.74 -25.52
N ARG A 3 28.92 29.20 -25.73
CA ARG A 3 30.01 28.36 -26.25
C ARG A 3 30.55 27.32 -25.24
N ALA A 4 30.47 27.63 -23.94
CA ALA A 4 30.87 26.72 -22.86
C ALA A 4 29.81 25.64 -22.60
N LEU A 5 28.52 25.97 -22.80
CA LEU A 5 27.44 24.97 -22.80
C LEU A 5 27.56 24.00 -23.98
N ARG A 6 27.93 24.48 -25.18
CA ARG A 6 28.19 23.62 -26.35
C ARG A 6 29.41 22.70 -26.21
N LEU A 7 30.44 23.11 -25.46
CA LEU A 7 31.60 22.26 -25.16
C LEU A 7 31.26 21.18 -24.11
N GLY A 8 30.38 21.48 -23.16
CA GLY A 8 29.86 20.50 -22.21
C GLY A 8 29.02 19.38 -22.87
N ASP A 9 28.31 19.70 -23.95
CA ASP A 9 27.56 18.72 -24.77
C ASP A 9 28.46 17.88 -25.70
N GLN A 10 29.70 18.31 -25.95
CA GLN A 10 30.67 17.56 -26.77
C GLN A 10 31.53 16.58 -25.96
N ILE A 11 31.74 16.86 -24.66
CA ILE A 11 32.60 16.04 -23.78
C ILE A 11 31.77 15.02 -22.99
N PHE A 12 30.58 15.40 -22.54
CA PHE A 12 29.58 14.48 -22.02
C PHE A 12 28.52 14.37 -23.10
N GLY A 13 28.44 13.20 -23.76
CA GLY A 13 27.43 12.92 -24.78
C GLY A 13 26.06 13.50 -24.41
N GLY A 14 25.31 13.95 -25.42
CA GLY A 14 24.18 14.88 -25.29
C GLY A 14 23.14 14.56 -24.20
N ALA A 15 22.12 15.40 -24.08
CA ALA A 15 21.11 15.34 -22.99
C ALA A 15 20.62 13.91 -22.61
N THR A 16 20.51 13.00 -23.58
CA THR A 16 20.21 11.58 -23.41
C THR A 16 21.24 10.79 -22.60
N THR A 17 22.54 10.95 -22.85
CA THR A 17 23.60 10.25 -22.11
C THR A 17 23.69 10.76 -20.68
N ARG A 18 23.61 12.08 -20.47
CA ARG A 18 23.58 12.66 -19.11
C ARG A 18 22.38 12.13 -18.30
N ARG A 19 21.23 11.98 -18.95
CA ARG A 19 20.04 11.39 -18.35
C ARG A 19 20.24 9.90 -18.03
N ALA A 20 20.81 9.13 -18.95
CA ALA A 20 21.13 7.72 -18.72
C ALA A 20 22.08 7.52 -17.54
N VAL A 21 23.11 8.37 -17.41
CA VAL A 21 24.04 8.32 -16.27
C VAL A 21 23.32 8.59 -14.95
N ARG A 22 22.50 9.65 -14.88
CA ARG A 22 21.72 9.97 -13.67
C ARG A 22 20.82 8.81 -13.25
N TRP A 23 20.05 8.24 -14.19
CA TRP A 23 19.16 7.13 -13.89
C TRP A 23 19.94 5.86 -13.52
N GLY A 24 21.08 5.59 -14.14
CA GLY A 24 21.93 4.45 -13.78
C GLY A 24 22.52 4.56 -12.38
N LEU A 25 22.96 5.75 -11.97
CA LEU A 25 23.46 5.98 -10.60
C LEU A 25 22.35 5.85 -9.56
N ILE A 26 21.16 6.41 -9.82
CA ILE A 26 20.00 6.25 -8.94
C ILE A 26 19.60 4.77 -8.86
N GLY A 27 19.57 4.06 -9.98
CA GLY A 27 19.29 2.63 -10.02
C GLY A 27 20.28 1.82 -9.20
N GLY A 28 21.57 2.13 -9.33
CA GLY A 28 22.62 1.55 -8.51
C GLY A 28 22.43 1.77 -7.01
N ALA A 29 22.12 3.02 -6.61
CA ALA A 29 21.85 3.34 -5.21
C ALA A 29 20.61 2.60 -4.68
N VAL A 30 19.56 2.47 -5.49
CA VAL A 30 18.36 1.69 -5.15
C VAL A 30 18.70 0.21 -4.99
N ALA A 31 19.47 -0.40 -5.91
CA ALA A 31 19.87 -1.79 -5.81
C ALA A 31 20.69 -2.07 -4.53
N VAL A 32 21.64 -1.20 -4.20
CA VAL A 32 22.43 -1.28 -2.96
C VAL A 32 21.54 -1.09 -1.72
N TYR A 33 20.58 -0.15 -1.76
CA TYR A 33 19.63 0.03 -0.68
C TYR A 33 18.77 -1.23 -0.43
N LEU A 34 18.25 -1.86 -1.50
CA LEU A 34 17.48 -3.11 -1.39
C LEU A 34 18.32 -4.25 -0.79
N ALA A 35 19.62 -4.28 -1.11
CA ALA A 35 20.56 -5.21 -0.49
C ALA A 35 20.76 -4.91 1.01
N LEU A 36 21.02 -3.65 1.36
CA LEU A 36 21.29 -3.21 2.74
C LEU A 36 20.09 -3.36 3.68
N VAL A 37 18.86 -3.20 3.17
CA VAL A 37 17.62 -3.44 3.95
C VAL A 37 17.36 -4.95 4.15
N GLY A 38 18.05 -5.81 3.41
CA GLY A 38 17.88 -7.27 3.47
C GLY A 38 16.69 -7.78 2.66
N LEU A 39 16.14 -6.98 1.75
CA LEU A 39 15.00 -7.38 0.92
C LEU A 39 15.39 -8.54 0.00
N ILE A 40 16.57 -8.47 -0.61
CA ILE A 40 17.07 -9.50 -1.53
C ILE A 40 17.20 -10.85 -0.82
N GLN A 41 17.81 -10.87 0.36
CA GLN A 41 18.00 -12.10 1.14
C GLN A 41 16.66 -12.68 1.62
N ARG A 42 15.75 -11.85 2.14
CA ARG A 42 14.43 -12.29 2.61
C ARG A 42 13.63 -13.00 1.52
N PHE A 43 13.78 -12.57 0.26
CA PHE A 43 13.09 -13.15 -0.88
C PHE A 43 13.85 -14.26 -1.59
N GLN A 44 15.10 -14.52 -1.25
CA GLN A 44 15.90 -15.59 -1.86
C GLN A 44 15.35 -16.98 -1.54
N THR A 45 14.67 -17.13 -0.39
CA THR A 45 13.99 -18.37 0.00
C THR A 45 12.80 -18.74 -0.89
N ARG A 46 12.39 -17.84 -1.79
CA ARG A 46 11.27 -18.04 -2.71
C ARG A 46 11.75 -18.00 -4.15
N ASP A 47 11.29 -18.95 -4.93
CA ASP A 47 11.48 -18.98 -6.37
C ASP A 47 10.32 -18.29 -7.08
N VAL A 48 10.64 -17.51 -8.13
CA VAL A 48 9.64 -17.02 -9.08
C VAL A 48 9.25 -18.16 -10.02
N ILE A 49 10.25 -18.86 -10.55
CA ILE A 49 10.07 -20.02 -11.42
C ILE A 49 10.80 -21.19 -10.77
N SER A 50 10.08 -22.28 -10.54
CA SER A 50 10.57 -23.48 -9.84
C SER A 50 11.91 -23.95 -10.38
N GLY A 51 12.97 -23.84 -9.57
CA GLY A 51 14.31 -24.33 -9.92
C GLY A 51 15.04 -23.56 -11.02
N LEU A 52 14.55 -22.39 -11.42
CA LEU A 52 15.16 -21.57 -12.48
C LEU A 52 15.55 -20.18 -12.01
N ILE A 53 14.64 -19.44 -11.37
CA ILE A 53 14.86 -18.03 -11.02
C ILE A 53 14.33 -17.74 -9.61
N GLY A 54 15.23 -17.37 -8.70
CA GLY A 54 14.91 -16.88 -7.36
C GLY A 54 14.29 -15.47 -7.36
N LEU A 55 13.44 -15.18 -6.38
CA LEU A 55 12.78 -13.88 -6.24
C LEU A 55 13.78 -12.79 -5.82
N GLY A 56 14.78 -13.13 -4.98
CA GLY A 56 15.87 -12.23 -4.63
C GLY A 56 16.66 -11.70 -5.83
N SER A 57 17.14 -12.59 -6.71
CA SER A 57 17.85 -12.18 -7.93
C SER A 57 16.95 -11.42 -8.90
N THR A 58 15.68 -11.81 -9.01
CA THR A 58 14.68 -11.09 -9.84
C THR A 58 14.47 -9.65 -9.37
N LEU A 59 14.40 -9.41 -8.05
CA LEU A 59 14.28 -8.07 -7.46
C LEU A 59 15.51 -7.20 -7.72
N LEU A 60 16.70 -7.78 -7.84
CA LEU A 60 17.88 -7.02 -8.25
C LEU A 60 17.83 -6.68 -9.74
N LEU A 61 17.52 -7.68 -10.57
CA LEU A 61 17.53 -7.53 -12.03
C LEU A 61 16.43 -6.57 -12.53
N ILE A 62 15.27 -6.52 -11.86
CA ILE A 62 14.18 -5.60 -12.23
C ILE A 62 14.58 -4.13 -12.09
N VAL A 63 15.51 -3.80 -11.18
CA VAL A 63 16.04 -2.43 -11.03
C VAL A 63 16.75 -2.01 -12.31
N ALA A 64 17.64 -2.87 -12.85
CA ALA A 64 18.32 -2.58 -14.12
C ALA A 64 17.33 -2.38 -15.29
N VAL A 65 16.28 -3.20 -15.37
CA VAL A 65 15.21 -3.06 -16.38
C VAL A 65 14.43 -1.75 -16.21
N ALA A 66 14.03 -1.41 -14.98
CA ALA A 66 13.24 -0.22 -14.68
C ALA A 66 14.01 1.08 -14.94
N PHE A 67 15.28 1.13 -14.55
CA PHE A 67 16.14 2.30 -14.78
C PHE A 67 16.61 2.39 -16.24
N GLY A 68 16.82 1.27 -16.93
CA GLY A 68 17.00 1.24 -18.39
C GLY A 68 15.79 1.77 -19.14
N TYR A 69 14.58 1.36 -18.74
CA TYR A 69 13.32 1.85 -19.30
C TYR A 69 13.09 3.35 -19.06
N THR A 70 13.42 3.89 -17.88
CA THR A 70 13.26 5.32 -17.60
C THR A 70 14.30 6.19 -18.32
N ALA A 71 15.52 5.67 -18.50
CA ALA A 71 16.56 6.29 -19.30
C ALA A 71 16.22 6.36 -20.79
N GLY A 72 15.59 5.31 -21.34
CA GLY A 72 15.15 5.24 -22.74
C GLY A 72 13.92 6.09 -23.10
N LYS A 73 13.33 6.83 -22.14
CA LYS A 73 12.18 7.72 -22.41
C LYS A 73 12.61 8.87 -23.34
N PRO A 74 11.92 9.11 -24.47
CA PRO A 74 12.16 10.26 -25.34
C PRO A 74 12.06 11.58 -24.56
N ASP A 75 12.92 12.55 -24.87
CA ASP A 75 12.95 13.84 -24.19
C ASP A 75 11.76 14.71 -24.64
N PRO A 76 10.92 15.23 -23.71
CA PRO A 76 9.81 16.10 -24.08
C PRO A 76 10.26 17.49 -24.59
N GLY A 77 11.47 17.92 -24.20
CA GLY A 77 11.96 19.29 -24.37
C GLY A 77 12.60 19.63 -25.73
N SER A 78 12.83 18.66 -26.62
CA SER A 78 13.33 18.93 -27.97
C SER A 78 12.28 19.47 -28.94
N SER A 79 11.07 19.74 -28.45
CA SER A 79 9.88 20.18 -29.19
C SER A 79 9.77 21.70 -29.42
N THR A 80 10.80 22.49 -29.09
CA THR A 80 10.80 23.96 -29.26
C THR A 80 11.33 24.45 -30.61
N GLY A 81 11.61 23.55 -31.55
CA GLY A 81 12.03 23.89 -32.93
C GLY A 81 10.93 23.62 -33.97
N PRO A 82 10.92 24.32 -35.13
CA PRO A 82 9.90 24.17 -36.18
C PRO A 82 10.02 22.87 -37.02
N GLU A 83 10.93 21.95 -36.67
CA GLU A 83 11.14 20.72 -37.43
C GLU A 83 10.18 19.60 -37.03
N PRO A 84 9.67 18.80 -38.00
CA PRO A 84 8.77 17.70 -37.72
C PRO A 84 9.45 16.68 -36.80
N SER A 85 8.73 16.30 -35.75
CA SER A 85 9.09 15.30 -34.74
C SER A 85 9.72 14.05 -35.37
N ARG A 86 11.06 13.97 -35.39
CA ARG A 86 11.76 12.74 -35.77
C ARG A 86 11.40 11.67 -34.74
N ALA A 87 10.86 10.55 -35.21
CA ALA A 87 10.64 9.38 -34.39
C ALA A 87 11.94 9.04 -33.63
N PRO A 88 11.86 8.58 -32.36
CA PRO A 88 13.05 8.27 -31.57
C PRO A 88 13.94 7.31 -32.36
N GLN A 89 15.20 7.66 -32.60
CA GLN A 89 16.12 6.75 -33.28
C GLN A 89 16.32 5.52 -32.37
N PRO A 90 16.07 4.30 -32.87
CA PRO A 90 16.07 3.10 -32.03
C PRO A 90 17.43 2.87 -31.34
N GLY A 91 18.54 3.17 -32.03
CA GLY A 91 19.88 3.04 -31.47
C GLY A 91 20.15 3.96 -30.26
N GLY A 92 19.63 5.19 -30.27
CA GLY A 92 19.80 6.15 -29.17
C GLY A 92 19.05 5.74 -27.90
N VAL A 93 17.87 5.14 -28.07
CA VAL A 93 17.04 4.65 -26.96
C VAL A 93 17.69 3.42 -26.29
N VAL A 94 18.10 2.44 -27.10
CA VAL A 94 18.69 1.19 -26.60
C VAL A 94 20.04 1.43 -25.93
N SER A 95 20.89 2.28 -26.52
CA SER A 95 22.18 2.65 -25.91
C SER A 95 22.02 3.41 -24.59
N ALA A 96 21.06 4.35 -24.51
CA ALA A 96 20.76 5.01 -23.24
C ALA A 96 20.29 4.01 -22.16
N GLY A 97 19.47 3.03 -22.53
CA GLY A 97 19.08 1.94 -21.64
C GLY A 97 20.26 1.08 -21.18
N ALA A 98 21.13 0.69 -22.11
CA ALA A 98 22.31 -0.11 -21.82
C ALA A 98 23.28 0.61 -20.88
N VAL A 99 23.52 1.91 -21.09
CA VAL A 99 24.36 2.73 -20.21
C VAL A 99 23.77 2.83 -18.81
N ALA A 100 22.47 3.10 -18.70
CA ALA A 100 21.81 3.20 -17.39
C ALA A 100 21.81 1.87 -16.63
N GLY A 101 21.48 0.76 -17.30
CA GLY A 101 21.51 -0.56 -16.71
C GLY A 101 22.92 -1.03 -16.34
N GLY A 102 23.91 -0.76 -17.21
CA GLY A 102 25.31 -1.07 -16.95
C GLY A 102 25.86 -0.30 -15.75
N LEU A 103 25.51 0.98 -15.60
CA LEU A 103 25.85 1.78 -14.42
C LEU A 103 25.16 1.29 -13.14
N THR A 104 23.90 0.84 -13.25
CA THR A 104 23.18 0.21 -12.14
C THR A 104 23.95 -1.04 -11.66
N GLY A 105 24.36 -1.89 -12.61
CA GLY A 105 25.21 -3.05 -12.36
C GLY A 105 26.58 -2.68 -11.78
N ALA A 106 27.23 -1.62 -12.29
CA ALA A 106 28.53 -1.18 -11.84
C ALA A 106 28.54 -0.67 -10.40
N VAL A 107 27.54 0.12 -9.99
CA VAL A 107 27.40 0.56 -8.59
C VAL A 107 27.17 -0.64 -7.67
N THR A 108 26.33 -1.59 -8.09
CA THR A 108 26.08 -2.82 -7.32
C THR A 108 27.34 -3.70 -7.24
N ALA A 109 28.11 -3.76 -8.32
CA ALA A 109 29.39 -4.47 -8.40
C ALA A 109 30.45 -3.85 -7.48
N ILE A 110 30.54 -2.52 -7.43
CA ILE A 110 31.41 -1.80 -6.49
C ILE A 110 31.03 -2.14 -5.05
N PHE A 111 29.73 -2.16 -4.74
CA PHE A 111 29.24 -2.56 -3.42
C PHE A 111 29.62 -4.01 -3.09
N LEU A 112 29.41 -4.96 -4.01
CA LEU A 112 29.79 -6.37 -3.83
C LEU A 112 31.29 -6.52 -3.54
N LEU A 113 32.15 -5.88 -4.33
CA LEU A 113 33.60 -5.93 -4.13
C LEU A 113 34.01 -5.32 -2.79
N PHE A 114 33.46 -4.16 -2.45
CA PHE A 114 33.73 -3.50 -1.18
C PHE A 114 33.29 -4.36 0.02
N ALA A 115 32.07 -4.89 -0.01
CA ALA A 115 31.50 -5.73 1.03
C ALA A 115 32.20 -7.10 1.15
N SER A 116 32.86 -7.59 0.09
CA SER A 116 33.66 -8.81 0.12
C SER A 116 35.01 -8.65 0.84
N VAL A 117 35.55 -7.43 0.90
CA VAL A 117 36.82 -7.11 1.56
C VAL A 117 36.60 -6.56 2.97
N VAL A 118 35.59 -5.72 3.13
CA VAL A 118 35.24 -5.07 4.39
C VAL A 118 34.07 -5.82 5.02
N ARG A 119 34.24 -6.33 6.25
CA ARG A 119 33.17 -6.99 7.01
C ARG A 119 32.10 -5.98 7.43
N LEU A 120 31.12 -5.74 6.56
CA LEU A 120 30.00 -4.82 6.82
C LEU A 120 28.94 -5.38 7.78
N GLN A 121 28.98 -6.67 8.10
CA GLN A 121 28.08 -7.34 9.04
C GLN A 121 28.04 -6.70 10.44
N SER A 122 29.13 -6.04 10.85
CA SER A 122 29.21 -5.33 12.13
C SER A 122 28.32 -4.08 12.20
N VAL A 123 27.95 -3.52 11.05
CA VAL A 123 27.13 -2.31 10.92
C VAL A 123 25.75 -2.65 10.33
N PHE A 124 25.72 -3.53 9.33
CA PHE A 124 24.52 -3.96 8.63
C PHE A 124 24.33 -5.47 8.75
N ILE A 125 23.42 -5.88 9.65
CA ILE A 125 23.08 -7.29 9.90
C ILE A 125 22.61 -8.00 8.62
N SER A 126 21.99 -7.25 7.71
CA SER A 126 21.47 -7.76 6.43
C SER A 126 22.54 -8.12 5.39
N VAL A 127 23.80 -7.68 5.56
CA VAL A 127 24.89 -7.97 4.61
C VAL A 127 25.51 -9.33 4.95
N SER A 128 24.75 -10.40 4.73
CA SER A 128 25.19 -11.78 4.96
C SER A 128 26.04 -12.33 3.81
N ASP A 129 26.77 -13.42 4.07
CA ASP A 129 27.52 -14.14 3.02
C ASP A 129 26.59 -14.65 1.91
N GLU A 130 25.37 -15.05 2.29
CA GLU A 130 24.32 -15.48 1.37
C GLU A 130 23.87 -14.36 0.41
N LEU A 131 23.80 -13.12 0.91
CA LEU A 131 23.53 -11.95 0.08
C LEU A 131 24.66 -11.69 -0.91
N LEU A 132 25.92 -11.77 -0.46
CA LEU A 132 27.08 -11.57 -1.35
C LEU A 132 27.14 -12.65 -2.44
N ASP A 133 26.84 -13.90 -2.09
CA ASP A 133 26.76 -15.00 -3.05
C ASP A 133 25.64 -14.79 -4.07
N THR A 134 24.49 -14.27 -3.63
CA THR A 134 23.37 -13.91 -4.51
C THR A 134 23.72 -12.77 -5.46
N LEU A 135 24.36 -11.71 -4.96
CA LEU A 135 24.83 -10.58 -5.77
C LEU A 135 25.86 -11.05 -6.80
N ALA A 136 26.68 -12.03 -6.44
CA ALA A 136 27.70 -12.59 -7.32
C ALA A 136 27.19 -13.71 -8.25
N PHE A 137 25.89 -14.06 -8.19
CA PHE A 137 25.29 -15.18 -8.93
C PHE A 137 25.98 -16.54 -8.66
N GLY A 138 26.40 -16.79 -7.42
CA GLY A 138 27.12 -18.00 -7.03
C GLY A 138 28.58 -18.06 -7.53
N GLN A 139 29.11 -16.95 -8.05
CA GLN A 139 30.48 -16.85 -8.56
C GLN A 139 31.38 -16.10 -7.56
N PRO A 140 32.72 -16.23 -7.68
CA PRO A 140 33.65 -15.38 -6.93
C PRO A 140 33.37 -13.89 -7.16
N ALA A 141 33.51 -13.07 -6.11
CA ALA A 141 33.14 -11.65 -6.14
C ALA A 141 33.69 -10.85 -7.35
N PRO A 142 34.95 -11.05 -7.82
CA PRO A 142 35.44 -10.38 -9.03
C PRO A 142 34.69 -10.76 -10.30
N LEU A 143 34.35 -12.04 -10.48
CA LEU A 143 33.58 -12.52 -11.63
C LEU A 143 32.12 -12.09 -11.53
N GLY A 144 31.52 -12.18 -10.33
CA GLY A 144 30.17 -11.68 -10.05
C GLY A 144 30.02 -10.18 -10.34
N ALA A 145 31.03 -9.37 -9.99
CA ALA A 145 31.06 -7.94 -10.30
C ALA A 145 31.01 -7.66 -11.81
N VAL A 146 31.76 -8.41 -12.62
CA VAL A 146 31.71 -8.29 -14.09
C VAL A 146 30.33 -8.72 -14.61
N LEU A 147 29.79 -9.83 -14.12
CA LEU A 147 28.47 -10.32 -14.51
C LEU A 147 27.37 -9.32 -14.18
N LEU A 148 27.42 -8.63 -13.04
CA LEU A 148 26.45 -7.58 -12.68
C LEU A 148 26.45 -6.42 -13.68
N VAL A 149 27.62 -5.97 -14.14
CA VAL A 149 27.72 -4.90 -15.14
C VAL A 149 27.15 -5.35 -16.49
N VAL A 150 27.52 -6.54 -16.95
CA VAL A 150 27.08 -7.09 -18.24
C VAL A 150 25.59 -7.38 -18.23
N ALA A 151 25.09 -8.08 -17.20
CA ALA A 151 23.67 -8.36 -17.02
C ALA A 151 22.87 -7.06 -16.89
N GLY A 152 23.38 -6.10 -16.12
CA GLY A 152 22.79 -4.76 -16.00
C GLY A 152 22.66 -4.06 -17.35
N ALA A 153 23.72 -4.05 -18.16
CA ALA A 153 23.69 -3.43 -19.49
C ALA A 153 22.69 -4.12 -20.43
N LEU A 154 22.67 -5.46 -20.48
CA LEU A 154 21.74 -6.23 -21.30
C LEU A 154 20.29 -6.01 -20.87
N LEU A 155 20.00 -6.08 -19.57
CA LEU A 155 18.66 -5.87 -19.04
C LEU A 155 18.19 -4.42 -19.16
N GLY A 156 19.10 -3.46 -19.01
CA GLY A 156 18.81 -2.05 -19.26
C GLY A 156 18.48 -1.77 -20.72
N ALA A 157 19.22 -2.40 -21.65
CA ALA A 157 18.91 -2.35 -23.07
C ALA A 157 17.53 -2.97 -23.37
N LEU A 158 17.24 -4.15 -22.80
CA LEU A 158 15.93 -4.80 -22.92
C LEU A 158 14.79 -3.93 -22.38
N GLY A 159 14.99 -3.27 -21.23
CA GLY A 159 14.04 -2.32 -20.67
C GLY A 159 13.77 -1.14 -21.60
N ALA A 160 14.82 -0.60 -22.24
CA ALA A 160 14.68 0.50 -23.20
C ALA A 160 14.04 0.07 -24.54
N CYS A 161 14.30 -1.16 -25.01
CA CYS A 161 13.66 -1.73 -26.20
C CYS A 161 12.12 -1.71 -26.09
N ALA A 162 11.56 -1.73 -24.88
CA ALA A 162 10.12 -1.65 -24.69
C ALA A 162 9.49 -0.31 -25.17
N HIS A 163 10.28 0.74 -25.43
CA HIS A 163 9.79 1.96 -26.10
C HIS A 163 9.67 1.82 -27.62
N LEU A 164 10.31 0.80 -28.21
CA LEU A 164 10.18 0.50 -29.64
C LEU A 164 8.88 -0.25 -29.94
N LEU A 165 8.28 -0.88 -28.92
CA LEU A 165 6.99 -1.55 -29.03
C LEU A 165 5.85 -0.52 -29.14
N PRO A 166 4.84 -0.78 -29.99
CA PRO A 166 3.64 0.04 -30.03
C PRO A 166 3.00 0.16 -28.63
N PRO A 167 2.43 1.33 -28.28
CA PRO A 167 1.83 1.55 -26.95
C PRO A 167 0.65 0.60 -26.65
N ARG A 168 0.10 -0.06 -27.67
CA ARG A 168 -0.90 -1.12 -27.56
C ARG A 168 -0.34 -2.41 -26.93
N PHE A 169 0.91 -2.78 -27.20
CA PHE A 169 1.53 -4.02 -26.69
C PHE A 169 2.42 -3.79 -25.47
N ARG A 170 2.98 -2.59 -25.34
CA ARG A 170 3.85 -2.22 -24.20
C ARG A 170 3.14 -2.35 -22.84
N SER A 171 1.93 -1.79 -22.70
CA SER A 171 1.20 -1.86 -21.41
C SER A 171 0.82 -3.30 -21.02
N PRO A 172 0.27 -4.13 -21.93
CA PRO A 172 0.06 -5.55 -21.67
C PRO A 172 1.33 -6.32 -21.27
N LEU A 173 2.45 -6.09 -21.95
CA LEU A 173 3.70 -6.81 -21.67
C LEU A 173 4.20 -6.53 -20.25
N PHE A 174 4.34 -5.25 -19.88
CA PHE A 174 4.77 -4.88 -18.53
C PHE A 174 3.74 -5.27 -17.46
N GLY A 175 2.45 -5.17 -17.79
CA GLY A 175 1.37 -5.63 -16.92
C GLY A 175 1.43 -7.15 -16.68
N GLY A 176 1.74 -7.93 -17.70
CA GLY A 176 1.92 -9.38 -17.59
C GLY A 176 3.16 -9.77 -16.79
N LEU A 177 4.30 -9.12 -17.02
CA LEU A 177 5.52 -9.32 -16.23
C LEU A 177 5.31 -8.95 -14.75
N ALA A 178 4.63 -7.83 -14.48
CA ALA A 178 4.25 -7.45 -13.13
C ALA A 178 3.28 -8.47 -12.51
N ALA A 179 2.33 -9.00 -13.28
CA ALA A 179 1.43 -10.03 -12.80
C ALA A 179 2.16 -11.33 -12.45
N VAL A 180 3.16 -11.76 -13.23
CA VAL A 180 4.01 -12.92 -12.89
C VAL A 180 4.68 -12.72 -11.52
N LEU A 181 5.23 -11.54 -11.26
CA LEU A 181 5.84 -11.24 -9.95
C LEU A 181 4.83 -11.28 -8.81
N ILE A 182 3.63 -10.72 -9.03
CA ILE A 182 2.54 -10.79 -8.05
C ILE A 182 2.12 -12.24 -7.81
N PHE A 183 2.01 -13.06 -8.87
CA PHE A 183 1.63 -14.46 -8.77
C PHE A 183 2.67 -15.32 -8.07
N ALA A 184 3.96 -15.01 -8.25
CA ALA A 184 5.04 -15.65 -7.51
C ALA A 184 5.07 -15.20 -6.04
N LEU A 185 4.98 -13.89 -5.80
CA LEU A 185 5.07 -13.31 -4.46
C LEU A 185 3.93 -13.78 -3.55
N PHE A 186 2.72 -13.79 -4.08
CA PHE A 186 1.50 -14.19 -3.37
C PHE A 186 1.07 -15.61 -3.71
N SER A 187 2.00 -16.49 -4.08
CA SER A 187 1.70 -17.88 -4.48
C SER A 187 0.89 -18.63 -3.43
N SER A 188 1.19 -18.44 -2.13
CA SER A 188 0.45 -19.02 -1.03
C SER A 188 -1.03 -18.59 -1.01
N LEU A 189 -1.29 -17.27 -1.12
CA LEU A 189 -2.64 -16.72 -1.15
C LEU A 189 -3.40 -17.17 -2.41
N LEU A 190 -2.75 -17.06 -3.57
CA LEU A 190 -3.37 -17.39 -4.86
C LEU A 190 -3.65 -18.89 -4.99
N ARG A 191 -2.78 -19.76 -4.47
CA ARG A 191 -3.05 -21.20 -4.41
C ARG A 191 -4.31 -21.49 -3.60
N GLN A 192 -4.48 -20.80 -2.47
CA GLN A 192 -5.67 -20.96 -1.64
C GLN A 192 -6.93 -20.44 -2.34
N ILE A 193 -6.85 -19.31 -3.05
CA ILE A 193 -7.94 -18.80 -3.90
C ILE A 193 -8.31 -19.83 -4.98
N LEU A 194 -7.31 -20.33 -5.71
CA LEU A 194 -7.51 -21.30 -6.79
C LEU A 194 -8.11 -22.60 -6.26
N PHE A 195 -7.64 -23.08 -5.11
CA PHE A 195 -8.20 -24.25 -4.43
C PHE A 195 -9.68 -24.03 -4.04
N SER A 196 -10.01 -22.87 -3.48
CA SER A 196 -11.40 -22.49 -3.15
C SER A 196 -12.31 -22.43 -4.39
N LEU A 197 -11.74 -22.07 -5.54
CA LEU A 197 -12.42 -22.05 -6.84
C LEU A 197 -12.42 -23.41 -7.57
N TYR A 198 -11.95 -24.48 -6.93
CA TYR A 198 -11.80 -25.82 -7.53
C TYR A 198 -10.92 -25.85 -8.79
N ILE A 199 -9.96 -24.91 -8.92
CA ILE A 199 -9.03 -24.84 -10.04
C ILE A 199 -7.76 -25.64 -9.69
N PRO A 200 -7.31 -26.58 -10.56
CA PRO A 200 -6.14 -27.41 -10.29
C PRO A 200 -4.85 -26.57 -10.22
N THR A 201 -4.27 -26.48 -9.03
CA THR A 201 -3.10 -25.62 -8.76
C THR A 201 -1.79 -26.19 -9.30
N ALA A 202 -1.72 -27.52 -9.50
CA ALA A 202 -0.53 -28.22 -9.99
C ALA A 202 -0.08 -27.77 -11.39
N LEU A 203 -1.01 -27.27 -12.20
CA LEU A 203 -0.68 -26.73 -13.52
C LEU A 203 0.11 -25.40 -13.41
N ILE A 204 -0.22 -24.59 -12.41
CA ILE A 204 0.30 -23.22 -12.26
C ILE A 204 1.50 -23.19 -11.31
N TYR A 205 1.46 -23.96 -10.22
CA TYR A 205 2.45 -23.93 -9.15
C TYR A 205 3.09 -25.30 -8.91
N SER A 206 4.39 -25.28 -8.62
CA SER A 206 5.17 -26.41 -8.10
C SER A 206 5.85 -25.95 -6.81
N GLY A 207 5.40 -26.47 -5.66
CA GLY A 207 5.70 -25.82 -4.39
C GLY A 207 5.25 -24.35 -4.42
N ASP A 208 6.07 -23.44 -3.89
CA ASP A 208 5.76 -22.01 -3.80
C ASP A 208 6.13 -21.17 -5.04
N ALA A 209 6.56 -21.83 -6.11
CA ALA A 209 7.02 -21.19 -7.34
C ALA A 209 6.10 -21.50 -8.54
N LEU A 210 6.12 -20.63 -9.55
CA LEU A 210 5.40 -20.88 -10.80
C LEU A 210 6.11 -21.99 -11.60
N THR A 211 5.32 -22.87 -12.19
CA THR A 211 5.82 -23.76 -13.25
C THR A 211 6.06 -22.95 -14.53
N ILE A 212 6.84 -23.48 -15.47
CA ILE A 212 7.03 -22.84 -16.79
C ILE A 212 5.67 -22.67 -17.50
N THR A 213 4.79 -23.67 -17.38
CA THR A 213 3.42 -23.61 -17.91
C THR A 213 2.61 -22.51 -17.21
N GLY A 214 2.67 -22.44 -15.88
CA GLY A 214 2.03 -21.41 -15.07
C GLY A 214 2.49 -20.00 -15.43
N LEU A 215 3.80 -19.80 -15.63
CA LEU A 215 4.38 -18.54 -16.08
C LEU A 215 3.75 -18.07 -17.40
N VAL A 216 3.70 -18.94 -18.41
CA VAL A 216 3.14 -18.61 -19.73
C VAL A 216 1.64 -18.31 -19.61
N ILE A 217 0.89 -19.12 -18.86
CA ILE A 217 -0.53 -18.92 -18.62
C ILE A 217 -0.78 -17.55 -17.98
N VAL A 218 -0.09 -17.26 -16.87
CA VAL A 218 -0.24 -15.98 -16.15
C VAL A 218 0.12 -14.82 -17.05
N LEU A 219 1.26 -14.86 -17.73
CA LEU A 219 1.72 -13.77 -18.60
C LEU A 219 0.75 -13.51 -19.76
N VAL A 220 0.32 -14.55 -20.47
CA VAL A 220 -0.57 -14.42 -21.63
C VAL A 220 -1.96 -13.99 -21.19
N LEU A 221 -2.56 -14.66 -20.21
CA LEU A 221 -3.92 -14.33 -19.75
C LEU A 221 -3.99 -12.90 -19.22
N THR A 222 -3.01 -12.47 -18.42
CA THR A 222 -3.02 -11.12 -17.86
C THR A 222 -2.71 -10.07 -18.91
N ALA A 223 -1.78 -10.32 -19.85
CA ALA A 223 -1.54 -9.41 -20.97
C ALA A 223 -2.79 -9.25 -21.86
N VAL A 224 -3.47 -10.36 -22.20
CA VAL A 224 -4.71 -10.33 -22.98
C VAL A 224 -5.82 -9.60 -22.23
N CYS A 225 -6.01 -9.89 -20.94
CA CYS A 225 -6.98 -9.19 -20.10
C CYS A 225 -6.71 -7.68 -20.07
N ILE A 226 -5.45 -7.25 -19.90
CA ILE A 226 -5.08 -5.82 -19.88
C ILE A 226 -5.31 -5.17 -21.24
N TYR A 227 -4.97 -5.86 -22.33
CA TYR A 227 -5.20 -5.39 -23.69
C TYR A 227 -6.70 -5.13 -23.94
N LEU A 228 -7.53 -6.14 -23.68
CA LEU A 228 -8.98 -6.08 -23.87
C LEU A 228 -9.65 -5.08 -22.92
N TRP A 229 -9.20 -5.00 -21.66
CA TRP A 229 -9.72 -4.04 -20.68
C TRP A 229 -9.44 -2.61 -21.15
N LYS A 230 -8.22 -2.29 -21.57
CA LYS A 230 -7.84 -0.93 -21.98
C LYS A 230 -8.69 -0.44 -23.15
N GLU A 231 -8.90 -1.29 -24.15
CA GLU A 231 -9.74 -0.98 -25.31
C GLU A 231 -11.22 -0.79 -24.91
N LYS A 232 -11.79 -1.75 -24.16
CA LYS A 232 -13.18 -1.67 -23.71
C LYS A 232 -13.44 -0.51 -22.76
N ARG A 233 -12.52 -0.19 -21.84
CA ARG A 233 -12.66 0.90 -20.86
C ARG A 233 -12.70 2.27 -21.54
N GLN A 234 -11.87 2.48 -22.57
CA GLN A 234 -11.88 3.74 -23.31
C GLN A 234 -13.18 3.93 -24.08
N VAL A 235 -13.68 2.86 -24.73
CA VAL A 235 -14.97 2.89 -25.44
C VAL A 235 -16.13 3.07 -24.47
N ALA A 236 -16.14 2.34 -23.35
CA ALA A 236 -17.18 2.43 -22.33
C ALA A 236 -17.21 3.80 -21.65
N GLY A 237 -16.04 4.40 -21.36
CA GLY A 237 -15.94 5.75 -20.78
C GLY A 237 -16.56 6.81 -21.70
N ARG A 238 -16.18 6.82 -22.99
CA ARG A 238 -16.74 7.75 -23.98
C ARG A 238 -18.25 7.55 -24.16
N ARG A 239 -18.73 6.30 -24.16
CA ARG A 239 -20.17 6.01 -24.22
C ARG A 239 -20.91 6.48 -22.96
N LEU A 240 -20.33 6.30 -21.78
CA LEU A 240 -20.93 6.73 -20.51
C LEU A 240 -21.01 8.26 -20.40
N GLU A 241 -20.00 8.98 -20.89
CA GLU A 241 -19.98 10.44 -20.94
C GLU A 241 -20.97 11.01 -21.96
N ALA A 242 -21.26 10.27 -23.04
CA ALA A 242 -22.25 10.66 -24.04
C ALA A 242 -23.71 10.38 -23.60
N LEU A 243 -23.95 9.69 -22.47
CA LEU A 243 -25.31 9.40 -22.00
C LEU A 243 -25.92 10.59 -21.23
N PRO A 244 -27.25 10.81 -21.32
CA PRO A 244 -27.96 11.77 -20.47
C PRO A 244 -27.74 11.50 -18.98
N ASP A 245 -27.74 12.56 -18.16
CA ASP A 245 -27.43 12.48 -16.71
C ASP A 245 -28.28 11.45 -15.96
N GLN A 246 -29.55 11.28 -16.34
CA GLN A 246 -30.45 10.27 -15.75
C GLN A 246 -29.95 8.84 -16.00
N ARG A 247 -29.55 8.52 -17.24
CA ARG A 247 -29.00 7.19 -17.58
C ARG A 247 -27.64 6.97 -16.94
N ARG A 248 -26.82 8.02 -16.82
CA ARG A 248 -25.52 7.95 -16.12
C ARG A 248 -25.66 7.69 -14.62
N ARG A 249 -26.72 8.19 -13.97
CA ARG A 249 -27.05 7.85 -12.59
C ARG A 249 -27.48 6.38 -12.47
N LEU A 250 -28.35 5.92 -13.37
CA LEU A 250 -28.81 4.53 -13.38
C LEU A 250 -27.63 3.55 -13.55
N VAL A 251 -26.73 3.78 -14.50
CA VAL A 251 -25.55 2.93 -14.69
C VAL A 251 -24.65 2.91 -13.46
N ARG A 252 -24.47 4.05 -12.78
CA ARG A 252 -23.73 4.11 -11.50
C ARG A 252 -24.40 3.32 -10.39
N LEU A 253 -25.73 3.39 -10.28
CA LEU A 253 -26.49 2.62 -9.31
C LEU A 253 -26.43 1.12 -9.60
N ILE A 254 -26.52 0.71 -10.87
CA ILE A 254 -26.37 -0.68 -11.28
C ILE A 254 -24.95 -1.18 -10.96
N ALA A 255 -23.92 -0.39 -11.30
CA ALA A 255 -22.54 -0.74 -10.98
C ALA A 255 -22.31 -0.85 -9.46
N LEU A 256 -22.89 0.06 -8.68
CA LEU A 256 -22.86 0.02 -7.21
C LEU A 256 -23.59 -1.23 -6.68
N PHE A 257 -24.75 -1.58 -7.24
CA PHE A 257 -25.48 -2.78 -6.88
C PHE A 257 -24.65 -4.04 -7.12
N PHE A 258 -24.02 -4.18 -8.30
CA PHE A 258 -23.14 -5.31 -8.59
C PHE A 258 -21.90 -5.33 -7.68
N LEU A 259 -21.34 -4.17 -7.33
CA LEU A 259 -20.22 -4.09 -6.38
C LEU A 259 -20.63 -4.57 -4.98
N VAL A 260 -21.78 -4.12 -4.49
CA VAL A 260 -22.31 -4.53 -3.18
C VAL A 260 -22.66 -6.02 -3.18
N ALA A 261 -23.30 -6.51 -4.24
CA ALA A 261 -23.61 -7.93 -4.39
C ALA A 261 -22.32 -8.79 -4.41
N LEU A 262 -21.29 -8.35 -5.12
CA LEU A 262 -19.98 -9.01 -5.13
C LEU A 262 -19.36 -9.01 -3.73
N LEU A 263 -19.38 -7.88 -3.02
CA LEU A 263 -18.82 -7.77 -1.66
C LEU A 263 -19.54 -8.69 -0.67
N LEU A 264 -20.86 -8.85 -0.78
CA LEU A 264 -21.65 -9.74 0.06
C LEU A 264 -21.39 -11.22 -0.25
N TYR A 265 -21.20 -11.57 -1.52
CA TYR A 265 -20.93 -12.95 -1.91
C TYR A 265 -19.44 -13.34 -1.76
N LEU A 266 -18.56 -12.37 -1.53
CA LEU A 266 -17.11 -12.55 -1.49
C LEU A 266 -16.61 -13.61 -0.48
N PRO A 267 -17.10 -13.68 0.77
CA PRO A 267 -16.61 -14.66 1.76
C PRO A 267 -16.85 -16.11 1.35
N GLN A 268 -17.95 -16.36 0.62
CA GLN A 268 -18.32 -17.69 0.15
C GLN A 268 -17.37 -18.16 -0.97
N ILE A 269 -16.85 -17.25 -1.78
CA ILE A 269 -15.86 -17.56 -2.81
C ILE A 269 -14.47 -17.78 -2.19
N LEU A 270 -14.11 -16.95 -1.21
CA LEU A 270 -12.76 -16.85 -0.68
C LEU A 270 -12.43 -17.90 0.40
N GLY A 271 -13.44 -18.46 1.08
CA GLY A 271 -13.22 -19.37 2.21
C GLY A 271 -12.76 -18.64 3.48
N ILE A 272 -12.58 -19.39 4.57
CA ILE A 272 -12.38 -18.85 5.93
C ILE A 272 -11.10 -17.99 6.03
N PHE A 273 -9.95 -18.53 5.64
CA PHE A 273 -8.65 -17.84 5.78
C PHE A 273 -8.57 -16.51 5.02
N LEU A 274 -9.11 -16.45 3.81
CA LEU A 274 -9.12 -15.21 3.05
C LEU A 274 -10.19 -14.25 3.55
N SER A 275 -11.30 -14.76 4.09
CA SER A 275 -12.30 -13.91 4.78
C SER A 275 -11.69 -13.25 6.02
N GLU A 276 -10.82 -13.95 6.74
CA GLU A 276 -10.03 -13.39 7.86
C GLU A 276 -9.13 -12.23 7.42
N ILE A 277 -8.42 -12.40 6.29
CA ILE A 277 -7.59 -11.35 5.70
C ILE A 277 -8.44 -10.17 5.25
N VAL A 278 -9.53 -10.39 4.51
CA VAL A 278 -10.36 -9.29 4.02
C VAL A 278 -11.11 -8.60 5.17
N GLY A 279 -11.51 -9.34 6.21
CA GLY A 279 -12.05 -8.77 7.45
C GLY A 279 -11.04 -7.81 8.10
N THR A 280 -9.78 -8.24 8.20
CA THR A 280 -8.68 -7.40 8.70
C THR A 280 -8.44 -6.17 7.82
N ILE A 281 -8.49 -6.32 6.50
CA ILE A 281 -8.45 -5.17 5.56
C ILE A 281 -9.62 -4.22 5.84
N GLY A 282 -10.81 -4.74 6.10
CA GLY A 282 -11.99 -3.95 6.46
C GLY A 282 -11.78 -3.09 7.72
N LEU A 283 -11.14 -3.64 8.75
CA LEU A 283 -10.77 -2.88 9.96
C LEU A 283 -9.85 -1.71 9.62
N PHE A 284 -8.82 -1.94 8.81
CA PHE A 284 -7.90 -0.88 8.38
C PHE A 284 -8.57 0.11 7.42
N VAL A 285 -9.55 -0.30 6.63
CA VAL A 285 -10.36 0.61 5.81
C VAL A 285 -11.19 1.54 6.70
N LEU A 286 -11.82 1.03 7.77
CA LEU A 286 -12.53 1.87 8.76
C LEU A 286 -11.57 2.88 9.40
N MET A 287 -10.41 2.43 9.85
CA MET A 287 -9.37 3.31 10.38
C MET A 287 -8.94 4.37 9.35
N GLY A 288 -8.69 3.95 8.11
CA GLY A 288 -8.26 4.81 7.02
C GLY A 288 -9.31 5.86 6.66
N ILE A 289 -10.60 5.52 6.65
CA ILE A 289 -11.67 6.50 6.40
C ILE A 289 -11.74 7.53 7.54
N GLY A 290 -11.66 7.10 8.79
CA GLY A 290 -11.69 8.05 9.91
C GLY A 290 -10.42 8.92 9.97
N LEU A 291 -9.25 8.37 9.62
CA LEU A 291 -8.01 9.15 9.49
C LEU A 291 -8.13 10.16 8.34
N ASN A 292 -8.77 9.77 7.23
CA ASN A 292 -9.04 10.67 6.11
C ASN A 292 -9.99 11.81 6.50
N ILE A 293 -10.87 11.64 7.48
CA ILE A 293 -11.69 12.76 7.99
C ILE A 293 -10.80 13.81 8.68
N VAL A 294 -9.85 13.38 9.52
CA VAL A 294 -8.99 14.28 10.30
C VAL A 294 -7.87 14.89 9.43
N VAL A 295 -7.08 14.03 8.78
CA VAL A 295 -5.91 14.45 8.00
C VAL A 295 -6.33 14.87 6.60
N GLY A 296 -7.17 14.06 5.94
CA GLY A 296 -7.56 14.27 4.55
C GLY A 296 -8.44 15.50 4.39
N TYR A 297 -9.55 15.59 5.11
CA TYR A 297 -10.48 16.72 4.96
C TYR A 297 -10.08 17.95 5.76
N ALA A 298 -9.76 17.80 7.05
CA ALA A 298 -9.48 18.94 7.93
C ALA A 298 -8.01 19.41 7.92
N GLY A 299 -7.08 18.62 7.38
CA GLY A 299 -5.65 18.99 7.31
C GLY A 299 -4.90 18.88 8.63
N LEU A 300 -5.48 18.18 9.62
CA LEU A 300 -4.89 18.05 10.95
C LEU A 300 -4.00 16.80 10.97
N LEU A 301 -2.69 16.97 11.16
CA LEU A 301 -1.79 15.82 11.25
C LEU A 301 -2.02 15.06 12.57
N ASP A 302 -2.46 13.81 12.48
CA ASP A 302 -2.75 12.96 13.62
C ASP A 302 -1.91 11.69 13.57
N LEU A 303 -0.76 11.72 14.25
CA LEU A 303 0.13 10.56 14.39
C LEU A 303 -0.29 9.63 15.52
N GLY A 304 -1.17 10.10 16.41
CA GLY A 304 -1.70 9.35 17.54
C GLY A 304 -3.00 8.60 17.24
N TYR A 305 -3.43 8.57 15.98
CA TYR A 305 -4.76 8.09 15.59
C TYR A 305 -5.10 6.67 16.07
N VAL A 306 -4.09 5.82 16.26
CA VAL A 306 -4.23 4.46 16.83
C VAL A 306 -4.83 4.49 18.24
N ALA A 307 -4.72 5.59 18.99
CA ALA A 307 -5.40 5.79 20.27
C ALA A 307 -6.91 5.57 20.17
N PHE A 308 -7.55 6.07 19.12
CA PHE A 308 -9.01 5.93 18.94
C PHE A 308 -9.42 4.49 18.66
N PHE A 309 -8.57 3.75 17.96
CA PHE A 309 -8.73 2.30 17.78
C PHE A 309 -8.64 1.57 19.12
N ALA A 310 -7.62 1.86 19.93
CA ALA A 310 -7.47 1.27 21.26
C ALA A 310 -8.65 1.61 22.18
N ILE A 311 -9.09 2.88 22.20
CA ILE A 311 -10.28 3.31 22.97
C ILE A 311 -11.51 2.51 22.54
N GLY A 312 -11.73 2.31 21.23
CA GLY A 312 -12.82 1.48 20.73
C GLY A 312 -12.73 0.03 21.21
N ALA A 313 -11.57 -0.61 21.04
CA ALA A 313 -11.36 -2.01 21.40
C ALA A 313 -11.54 -2.26 22.90
N TYR A 314 -10.88 -1.46 23.75
CA TYR A 314 -10.97 -1.61 25.20
C TYR A 314 -12.35 -1.26 25.73
N SER A 315 -13.00 -0.20 25.22
CA SER A 315 -14.35 0.15 25.65
C SER A 315 -15.34 -0.96 25.30
N THR A 316 -15.24 -1.55 24.11
CA THR A 316 -16.06 -2.72 23.76
C THR A 316 -15.79 -3.87 24.71
N ALA A 317 -14.53 -4.25 24.91
CA ALA A 317 -14.16 -5.36 25.80
C ALA A 317 -14.68 -5.16 27.23
N ILE A 318 -14.58 -3.95 27.79
CA ILE A 318 -15.07 -3.62 29.13
C ILE A 318 -16.60 -3.75 29.22
N LEU A 319 -17.34 -3.31 28.20
CA LEU A 319 -18.81 -3.30 28.25
C LEU A 319 -19.44 -4.70 28.06
N ILE A 320 -18.81 -5.56 27.26
CA ILE A 320 -19.43 -6.83 26.84
C ILE A 320 -18.74 -8.08 27.41
N SER A 321 -17.47 -8.00 27.81
CA SER A 321 -16.74 -9.19 28.29
C SER A 321 -17.18 -9.60 29.70
N PRO A 322 -17.50 -10.88 29.94
CA PRO A 322 -17.68 -11.43 31.28
C PRO A 322 -16.42 -11.35 32.15
N SER A 323 -15.24 -11.33 31.53
CA SER A 323 -13.94 -11.31 32.22
C SER A 323 -13.42 -9.90 32.50
N ALA A 324 -14.22 -8.86 32.22
CA ALA A 324 -13.86 -7.47 32.48
C ALA A 324 -13.56 -7.25 33.99
N PRO A 325 -12.36 -6.74 34.35
CA PRO A 325 -11.95 -6.64 35.76
C PRO A 325 -12.83 -5.72 36.63
N ALA A 326 -13.46 -4.71 36.01
CA ALA A 326 -14.35 -3.76 36.69
C ALA A 326 -15.79 -4.30 36.92
N GLY A 327 -16.03 -5.58 36.58
CA GLY A 327 -17.36 -6.18 36.57
C GLY A 327 -17.99 -6.10 35.18
N SER A 328 -18.53 -7.23 34.71
CA SER A 328 -19.16 -7.30 33.40
C SER A 328 -20.53 -6.63 33.44
N ILE A 329 -20.74 -5.65 32.56
CA ILE A 329 -22.09 -5.08 32.36
C ILE A 329 -22.94 -6.03 31.50
N GLY A 330 -22.30 -6.97 30.80
CA GLY A 330 -22.98 -8.01 30.02
C GLY A 330 -23.85 -7.44 28.91
N MET A 331 -23.50 -6.26 28.39
CA MET A 331 -24.31 -5.62 27.36
C MET A 331 -24.24 -6.41 26.05
N ASN A 332 -25.36 -6.42 25.32
CA ASN A 332 -25.36 -6.91 23.95
C ASN A 332 -24.45 -6.02 23.07
N PHE A 333 -23.62 -6.65 22.24
CA PHE A 333 -22.74 -5.99 21.28
C PHE A 333 -23.41 -4.85 20.50
N TRP A 334 -24.62 -5.05 20.00
CA TRP A 334 -25.31 -4.04 19.17
C TRP A 334 -25.74 -2.79 19.94
N VAL A 335 -25.90 -2.92 21.26
CA VAL A 335 -26.17 -1.79 22.16
C VAL A 335 -24.86 -1.12 22.57
N ALA A 336 -23.82 -1.92 22.82
CA ALA A 336 -22.49 -1.42 23.13
C ALA A 336 -21.89 -0.62 21.95
N LEU A 337 -22.13 -1.03 20.71
CA LEU A 337 -21.57 -0.41 19.50
C LEU A 337 -21.83 1.12 19.45
N PRO A 338 -23.08 1.63 19.46
CA PRO A 338 -23.31 3.08 19.43
C PRO A 338 -22.79 3.78 20.68
N LEU A 339 -22.82 3.15 21.85
CA LEU A 339 -22.29 3.73 23.09
C LEU A 339 -20.77 3.93 23.02
N VAL A 340 -20.04 2.95 22.51
CA VAL A 340 -18.58 3.05 22.33
C VAL A 340 -18.24 4.10 21.27
N VAL A 341 -18.99 4.17 20.17
CA VAL A 341 -18.78 5.20 19.14
C VAL A 341 -18.99 6.61 19.71
N LEU A 342 -20.03 6.82 20.51
CA LEU A 342 -20.29 8.10 21.18
C LEU A 342 -19.21 8.43 22.22
N PHE A 343 -18.77 7.43 22.99
CA PHE A 343 -17.68 7.57 23.95
C PHE A 343 -16.35 7.92 23.26
N ALA A 344 -16.04 7.27 22.14
CA ALA A 344 -14.87 7.59 21.34
C ALA A 344 -14.94 9.01 20.74
N ALA A 345 -16.12 9.43 20.26
CA ALA A 345 -16.33 10.81 19.80
C ALA A 345 -16.07 11.81 20.93
N PHE A 346 -16.56 11.53 22.14
CA PHE A 346 -16.29 12.32 23.33
C PHE A 346 -14.80 12.36 23.68
N CYS A 347 -14.10 11.22 23.67
CA CYS A 347 -12.65 11.17 23.83
C CYS A 347 -11.92 11.97 22.75
N GLY A 348 -12.39 11.94 21.50
CA GLY A 348 -11.87 12.76 20.40
C GLY A 348 -11.98 14.25 20.69
N VAL A 349 -13.11 14.71 21.24
CA VAL A 349 -13.25 16.12 21.69
C VAL A 349 -12.31 16.43 22.85
N LEU A 350 -12.20 15.52 23.82
CA LEU A 350 -11.35 15.68 25.00
C LEU A 350 -9.87 15.79 24.61
N ILE A 351 -9.40 14.93 23.72
CA ILE A 351 -8.03 14.94 23.19
C ILE A 351 -7.82 16.13 22.24
N GLY A 352 -8.83 16.50 21.45
CA GLY A 352 -8.77 17.63 20.53
C GLY A 352 -8.71 18.99 21.24
N ALA A 353 -9.26 19.12 22.45
CA ALA A 353 -9.37 20.39 23.16
C ALA A 353 -8.01 21.03 23.54
N PRO A 354 -7.02 20.32 24.11
CA PRO A 354 -5.68 20.86 24.36
C PRO A 354 -4.96 21.31 23.08
N VAL A 355 -5.33 20.71 21.96
CA VAL A 355 -4.62 20.80 20.68
C VAL A 355 -5.13 21.95 19.80
N LEU A 356 -6.23 22.59 20.18
CA LEU A 356 -6.90 23.63 19.39
C LEU A 356 -6.03 24.83 19.01
N ARG A 357 -5.00 25.13 19.81
CA ARG A 357 -4.08 26.26 19.58
C ARG A 357 -2.84 25.87 18.77
N LEU A 358 -2.66 24.59 18.46
CA LEU A 358 -1.48 24.07 17.78
C LEU A 358 -1.71 23.92 16.27
N ARG A 359 -0.62 23.98 15.51
CA ARG A 359 -0.60 23.92 14.04
C ARG A 359 0.58 23.08 13.56
N GLY A 360 0.43 22.49 12.37
CA GLY A 360 1.51 21.79 11.65
C GLY A 360 2.23 20.75 12.52
N ASP A 361 3.54 20.89 12.65
CA ASP A 361 4.38 19.90 13.33
C ASP A 361 4.13 19.85 14.85
N TYR A 362 3.71 20.95 15.47
CA TYR A 362 3.38 20.93 16.91
C TYR A 362 2.13 20.10 17.19
N LEU A 363 1.15 20.16 16.28
CA LEU A 363 -0.04 19.33 16.31
C LEU A 363 0.32 17.83 16.17
N ALA A 364 1.26 17.51 15.27
CA ALA A 364 1.78 16.17 15.07
C ALA A 364 2.41 15.56 16.35
N ILE A 365 3.29 16.33 16.99
CA ILE A 365 4.03 15.88 18.18
C ILE A 365 3.07 15.60 19.32
N VAL A 366 2.07 16.46 19.53
CA VAL A 366 1.12 16.30 20.63
C VAL A 366 0.16 15.13 20.39
N THR A 367 -0.31 14.92 19.17
CA THR A 367 -1.14 13.74 18.85
C THR A 367 -0.36 12.44 19.07
N LEU A 368 0.90 12.37 18.64
CA LEU A 368 1.79 11.24 18.96
C LEU A 368 1.87 11.02 20.48
N GLY A 369 2.08 12.10 21.25
CA GLY A 369 2.09 12.06 22.71
C GLY A 369 0.82 11.46 23.30
N PHE A 370 -0.37 11.81 22.79
CA PHE A 370 -1.63 11.20 23.22
C PHE A 370 -1.71 9.71 22.87
N GLY A 371 -1.25 9.31 21.69
CA GLY A 371 -1.12 7.91 21.30
C GLY A 371 -0.29 7.11 22.30
N GLU A 372 0.84 7.66 22.70
CA GLU A 372 1.75 7.06 23.67
C GLU A 372 1.17 7.02 25.07
N ILE A 373 0.46 8.08 25.49
CA ILE A 373 -0.24 8.11 26.78
C ILE A 373 -1.27 6.98 26.86
N ILE A 374 -2.09 6.77 25.82
CA ILE A 374 -3.08 5.69 25.81
C ILE A 374 -2.38 4.32 25.88
N ARG A 375 -1.30 4.11 25.11
CA ARG A 375 -0.50 2.88 25.16
C ARG A 375 0.01 2.58 26.56
N ILE A 376 0.60 3.57 27.23
CA ILE A 376 1.13 3.43 28.59
C ILE A 376 -0.01 3.19 29.59
N LEU A 377 -1.12 3.92 29.50
CA LEU A 377 -2.26 3.77 30.40
C LEU A 377 -2.85 2.36 30.36
N VAL A 378 -2.99 1.80 29.16
CA VAL A 378 -3.52 0.45 28.97
C VAL A 378 -2.62 -0.63 29.60
N ILE A 379 -1.30 -0.48 29.49
CA ILE A 379 -0.31 -1.41 30.07
C ILE A 379 -0.19 -1.23 31.59
N SER A 380 -0.43 -0.01 32.08
CA SER A 380 -0.14 0.37 33.46
C SER A 380 -0.98 -0.40 34.49
N ASN A 381 -0.31 -0.84 35.56
CA ASN A 381 -0.96 -1.44 36.72
C ASN A 381 -1.95 -0.49 37.41
N ALA A 382 -1.78 0.83 37.24
CA ALA A 382 -2.69 1.82 37.82
C ALA A 382 -4.10 1.74 37.23
N LEU A 383 -4.23 1.33 35.96
CA LEU A 383 -5.52 1.18 35.28
C LEU A 383 -5.91 -0.29 35.08
N ALA A 384 -5.14 -1.24 35.61
CA ALA A 384 -5.37 -2.67 35.43
C ALA A 384 -6.72 -3.14 36.00
N TRP A 385 -7.25 -2.45 37.01
CA TRP A 385 -8.59 -2.68 37.54
C TRP A 385 -9.72 -2.45 36.51
N LEU A 386 -9.43 -1.72 35.43
CA LEU A 386 -10.37 -1.44 34.35
C LEU A 386 -9.97 -2.13 33.04
N THR A 387 -8.68 -2.04 32.65
CA THR A 387 -8.19 -2.53 31.35
C THR A 387 -7.63 -3.95 31.38
N GLY A 388 -7.45 -4.54 32.56
CA GLY A 388 -6.71 -5.80 32.72
C GLY A 388 -5.18 -5.64 32.63
N GLY A 389 -4.68 -4.42 32.43
CA GLY A 389 -3.25 -4.13 32.34
C GLY A 389 -2.57 -4.92 31.22
N ALA A 390 -1.37 -5.44 31.49
CA ALA A 390 -0.64 -6.29 30.55
C ALA A 390 -1.33 -7.62 30.21
N GLN A 391 -2.24 -8.11 31.07
CA GLN A 391 -2.97 -9.37 30.84
C GLN A 391 -4.15 -9.20 29.87
N GLY A 392 -4.58 -7.96 29.62
CA GLY A 392 -5.67 -7.67 28.71
C GLY A 392 -7.03 -8.15 29.23
N ILE A 393 -8.03 -8.17 28.32
CA ILE A 393 -9.39 -8.64 28.59
C ILE A 393 -9.69 -9.78 27.63
N LEU A 394 -10.14 -10.91 28.17
CA LEU A 394 -10.37 -12.16 27.43
C LEU A 394 -11.87 -12.41 27.22
N SER A 395 -12.20 -13.49 26.51
CA SER A 395 -13.57 -14.03 26.42
C SER A 395 -14.61 -12.97 26.01
N ILE A 396 -14.25 -12.12 25.05
CA ILE A 396 -15.16 -11.14 24.47
C ILE A 396 -16.19 -11.91 23.64
N PRO A 397 -17.50 -11.87 23.98
CA PRO A 397 -18.51 -12.65 23.29
C PRO A 397 -18.68 -12.23 21.84
N ASP A 398 -18.96 -13.20 20.97
CA ASP A 398 -19.29 -12.95 19.57
C ASP A 398 -20.59 -12.16 19.44
N PRO A 399 -20.73 -11.30 18.42
CA PRO A 399 -21.99 -10.60 18.17
C PRO A 399 -23.05 -11.62 17.80
N ALA A 400 -24.29 -11.38 18.21
CA ALA A 400 -25.42 -12.20 17.77
C ALA A 400 -26.66 -11.34 17.47
N ILE A 401 -27.39 -11.69 16.41
CA ILE A 401 -28.70 -11.08 16.06
C ILE A 401 -29.71 -12.21 15.90
N GLY A 402 -30.73 -12.25 16.77
CA GLY A 402 -31.89 -13.14 16.57
C GLY A 402 -31.55 -14.63 16.43
N GLY A 403 -30.49 -15.11 17.10
CA GLY A 403 -30.02 -16.50 17.02
C GLY A 403 -28.91 -16.75 16.00
N LEU A 404 -28.62 -15.80 15.11
CA LEU A 404 -27.42 -15.84 14.25
C LEU A 404 -26.23 -15.30 15.05
N VAL A 405 -25.24 -16.17 15.31
CA VAL A 405 -23.98 -15.81 15.96
C VAL A 405 -22.93 -15.55 14.88
N PHE A 406 -22.14 -14.49 15.05
CA PHE A 406 -21.06 -14.12 14.14
C PHE A 406 -19.70 -14.58 14.73
N ASP A 407 -19.54 -15.90 14.87
CA ASP A 407 -18.44 -16.59 15.55
C ASP A 407 -17.27 -17.01 14.64
N ASP A 408 -17.43 -16.87 13.32
CA ASP A 408 -16.41 -17.25 12.34
C ASP A 408 -15.95 -16.07 11.49
N SER A 409 -14.75 -16.17 10.91
CA SER A 409 -14.16 -15.18 10.03
C SER A 409 -15.06 -14.83 8.84
N GLN A 410 -15.88 -15.78 8.34
CA GLN A 410 -16.83 -15.52 7.27
C GLN A 410 -18.06 -14.75 7.73
N THR A 411 -18.54 -14.99 8.95
CA THR A 411 -19.77 -14.37 9.47
C THR A 411 -19.49 -12.98 10.01
N ILE A 412 -18.38 -12.78 10.75
CA ILE A 412 -17.96 -11.46 11.26
C ILE A 412 -17.59 -10.46 10.15
N TYR A 413 -17.28 -10.96 8.95
CA TYR A 413 -17.02 -10.12 7.77
C TYR A 413 -18.23 -9.24 7.39
N TYR A 414 -19.45 -9.76 7.49
CA TYR A 414 -20.65 -9.02 7.08
C TYR A 414 -20.86 -7.71 7.85
N PRO A 415 -20.85 -7.69 9.20
CA PRO A 415 -21.00 -6.44 9.93
C PRO A 415 -19.83 -5.47 9.69
N ILE A 416 -18.61 -5.95 9.48
CA ILE A 416 -17.45 -5.10 9.13
C ILE A 416 -17.69 -4.42 7.78
N VAL A 417 -18.09 -5.16 6.75
CA VAL A 417 -18.34 -4.57 5.42
C VAL A 417 -19.54 -3.62 5.44
N ILE A 418 -20.60 -3.96 6.16
CA ILE A 418 -21.74 -3.05 6.33
C ILE A 418 -21.28 -1.74 6.99
N ALA A 419 -20.46 -1.83 8.05
CA ALA A 419 -19.88 -0.65 8.68
C ALA A 419 -19.01 0.15 7.70
N CYS A 420 -18.14 -0.50 6.91
CA CYS A 420 -17.34 0.16 5.87
C CYS A 420 -18.21 0.92 4.87
N LEU A 421 -19.28 0.29 4.38
CA LEU A 421 -20.20 0.90 3.40
C LEU A 421 -20.94 2.10 4.00
N VAL A 422 -21.45 1.96 5.23
CA VAL A 422 -22.15 3.03 5.95
C VAL A 422 -21.20 4.20 6.20
N VAL A 423 -20.00 3.93 6.72
CA VAL A 423 -18.99 4.95 7.01
C VAL A 423 -18.50 5.62 5.72
N ALA A 424 -18.24 4.87 4.65
CA ALA A 424 -17.86 5.44 3.36
C ALA A 424 -18.96 6.34 2.80
N PHE A 425 -20.22 5.91 2.90
CA PHE A 425 -21.36 6.74 2.52
C PHE A 425 -21.44 8.02 3.36
N VAL A 426 -21.33 7.92 4.68
CA VAL A 426 -21.33 9.08 5.59
C VAL A 426 -20.17 10.02 5.28
N SER A 427 -18.95 9.49 5.07
CA SER A 427 -17.76 10.28 4.70
C SER A 427 -17.98 11.04 3.40
N ALA A 428 -18.50 10.38 2.36
CA ALA A 428 -18.79 11.03 1.07
C ALA A 428 -19.87 12.13 1.19
N ARG A 429 -20.86 11.94 2.07
CA ARG A 429 -21.87 12.98 2.37
C ARG A 429 -21.28 14.13 3.18
N LEU A 430 -20.37 13.83 4.11
CA LEU A 430 -19.73 14.79 4.99
C LEU A 430 -18.80 15.72 4.21
N GLU A 431 -18.03 15.19 3.26
CA GLU A 431 -17.17 15.96 2.34
C GLU A 431 -17.97 17.03 1.58
N ASN A 432 -19.14 16.66 1.06
CA ASN A 432 -20.02 17.56 0.30
C ASN A 432 -20.90 18.46 1.19
N SER A 433 -20.82 18.32 2.52
CA SER A 433 -21.62 19.10 3.46
C SER A 433 -21.02 20.48 3.76
N ARG A 434 -21.74 21.29 4.55
CA ARG A 434 -21.19 22.56 5.08
C ARG A 434 -19.96 22.33 5.96
N VAL A 435 -19.94 21.21 6.69
CA VAL A 435 -18.82 20.83 7.57
C VAL A 435 -17.58 20.49 6.75
N GLY A 436 -17.73 19.65 5.73
CA GLY A 436 -16.62 19.29 4.83
C GLY A 436 -16.05 20.48 4.08
N ARG A 437 -16.89 21.42 3.62
CA ARG A 437 -16.42 22.66 3.00
C ARG A 437 -15.65 23.56 3.97
N ALA A 438 -16.09 23.65 5.22
CA ALA A 438 -15.38 24.41 6.25
C ALA A 438 -14.02 23.79 6.58
N TRP A 439 -13.94 22.45 6.66
CA TRP A 439 -12.67 21.73 6.81
C TRP A 439 -11.73 21.95 5.64
N ASN A 440 -12.23 21.86 4.41
CA ASN A 440 -11.39 22.11 3.25
C ASN A 440 -10.86 23.55 3.24
N ALA A 441 -11.69 24.54 3.57
CA ALA A 441 -11.24 25.94 3.68
C ALA A 441 -10.17 26.12 4.77
N MET A 442 -10.36 25.50 5.94
CA MET A 442 -9.39 25.53 7.04
C MET A 442 -8.06 24.84 6.68
N ARG A 443 -8.10 23.78 5.87
CA ARG A 443 -6.92 23.05 5.40
C ARG A 443 -6.07 23.88 4.43
N GLU A 444 -6.71 24.69 3.59
CA GLU A 444 -6.00 25.58 2.65
C GLU A 444 -5.33 26.75 3.39
N ASP A 445 -6.09 27.49 4.21
CA ASP A 445 -5.55 28.53 5.09
C ASP A 445 -6.50 28.78 6.28
N GLU A 446 -6.04 28.40 7.46
CA GLU A 446 -6.79 28.53 8.71
C GLU A 446 -7.11 30.01 9.03
N SER A 447 -6.20 30.94 8.76
CA SER A 447 -6.36 32.37 9.10
C SER A 447 -7.35 33.06 8.15
N VAL A 448 -7.32 32.68 6.86
CA VAL A 448 -8.31 33.15 5.87
C VAL A 448 -9.68 32.56 6.19
N ALA A 449 -9.77 31.29 6.55
CA ALA A 449 -11.03 30.67 6.96
C ALA A 449 -11.67 31.39 8.15
N GLU A 450 -10.86 31.76 9.15
CA GLU A 450 -11.32 32.54 10.32
C GLU A 450 -11.82 33.93 9.93
N ALA A 451 -11.09 34.64 9.06
CA ALA A 451 -11.51 35.95 8.55
C ALA A 451 -12.83 35.88 7.76
N MET A 452 -13.12 34.74 7.12
CA MET A 452 -14.39 34.45 6.44
C MET A 452 -15.51 34.00 7.39
N GLY A 453 -15.30 34.04 8.71
CA GLY A 453 -16.31 33.74 9.73
C GLY A 453 -16.44 32.26 10.09
N ILE A 454 -15.48 31.41 9.70
CA ILE A 454 -15.48 29.98 10.06
C ILE A 454 -14.91 29.82 11.47
N SER A 455 -15.68 29.23 12.38
CA SER A 455 -15.22 28.95 13.74
C SER A 455 -14.24 27.78 13.78
N ILE A 456 -12.93 28.05 13.65
CA ILE A 456 -11.87 27.03 13.61
C ILE A 456 -12.02 26.00 14.73
N ILE A 457 -12.17 26.46 15.98
CA ILE A 457 -12.24 25.59 17.15
C ILE A 457 -13.33 24.52 17.01
N ARG A 458 -14.54 24.93 16.62
CA ARG A 458 -15.68 24.00 16.49
C ARG A 458 -15.40 22.97 15.40
N TYR A 459 -14.84 23.40 14.27
CA TYR A 459 -14.55 22.50 13.16
C TYR A 459 -13.36 21.59 13.46
N LYS A 460 -12.33 22.02 14.19
CA LYS A 460 -11.26 21.13 14.68
C LYS A 460 -11.80 20.07 15.64
N LEU A 461 -12.63 20.46 16.63
CA LEU A 461 -13.25 19.50 17.55
C LEU A 461 -14.17 18.52 16.83
N LEU A 462 -14.97 18.99 15.86
CA LEU A 462 -15.80 18.10 15.05
C LEU A 462 -14.95 17.12 14.22
N ALA A 463 -13.80 17.56 13.69
CA ALA A 463 -12.91 16.68 12.94
C ALA A 463 -12.39 15.54 13.83
N PHE A 464 -11.88 15.87 15.03
CA PHE A 464 -11.43 14.88 16.00
C PHE A 464 -12.55 13.97 16.49
N ALA A 465 -13.74 14.51 16.79
CA ALA A 465 -14.88 13.71 17.24
C ALA A 465 -15.32 12.69 16.18
N MET A 466 -15.46 13.14 14.91
CA MET A 466 -15.88 12.29 13.80
C MET A 466 -14.80 11.29 13.41
N GLY A 467 -13.53 11.70 13.42
CA GLY A 467 -12.38 10.82 13.22
C GLY A 467 -12.31 9.73 14.28
N ALA A 468 -12.42 10.10 15.56
CA ALA A 468 -12.40 9.16 16.68
C ALA A 468 -13.58 8.18 16.66
N ALA A 469 -14.79 8.67 16.37
CA ALA A 469 -15.98 7.85 16.22
C ALA A 469 -15.78 6.76 15.14
N VAL A 470 -15.27 7.15 13.96
CA VAL A 470 -15.04 6.23 12.86
C VAL A 470 -13.84 5.30 13.13
N GLY A 471 -12.75 5.84 13.67
CA GLY A 471 -11.56 5.06 14.04
C GLY A 471 -11.84 3.99 15.08
N SER A 472 -12.69 4.29 16.06
CA SER A 472 -13.10 3.32 17.08
C SER A 472 -13.87 2.14 16.54
N LEU A 473 -14.57 2.27 15.39
CA LEU A 473 -15.25 1.13 14.75
C LEU A 473 -14.27 0.02 14.37
N GLY A 474 -13.06 0.39 13.92
CA GLY A 474 -11.99 -0.58 13.69
C GLY A 474 -11.65 -1.36 14.96
N GLY A 475 -11.53 -0.66 16.10
CA GLY A 475 -11.24 -1.27 17.40
C GLY A 475 -12.37 -2.13 17.94
N ILE A 476 -13.62 -1.65 17.83
CA ILE A 476 -14.84 -2.38 18.24
C ILE A 476 -14.89 -3.75 17.55
N PHE A 477 -14.75 -3.78 16.23
CA PHE A 477 -14.80 -5.04 15.47
C PHE A 477 -13.55 -5.89 15.66
N PHE A 478 -12.37 -5.28 15.86
CA PHE A 478 -11.15 -6.01 16.17
C PHE A 478 -11.27 -6.82 17.47
N ALA A 479 -11.74 -6.18 18.54
CA ALA A 479 -11.87 -6.80 19.86
C ALA A 479 -12.76 -8.04 19.81
N VAL A 480 -13.86 -7.96 19.08
CA VAL A 480 -14.78 -9.09 18.96
C VAL A 480 -14.27 -10.16 18.00
N LYS A 481 -13.69 -9.77 16.87
CA LYS A 481 -13.12 -10.72 15.89
C LYS A 481 -12.01 -11.59 16.48
N ILE A 482 -11.22 -11.06 17.42
CA ILE A 482 -10.15 -11.81 18.10
C ILE A 482 -10.66 -12.50 19.38
N GLY A 483 -11.79 -12.08 19.93
CA GLY A 483 -12.34 -12.59 21.19
C GLY A 483 -11.52 -12.17 22.43
N SER A 484 -10.50 -11.34 22.26
CA SER A 484 -9.64 -10.81 23.33
C SER A 484 -8.93 -9.53 22.88
N ILE A 485 -8.47 -8.75 23.85
CA ILE A 485 -7.65 -7.55 23.61
C ILE A 485 -6.47 -7.50 24.58
N PHE A 486 -5.27 -7.35 24.05
CA PHE A 486 -4.04 -7.14 24.82
C PHE A 486 -3.39 -5.82 24.43
N ALA A 487 -2.51 -5.32 25.30
CA ALA A 487 -1.88 -4.02 25.08
C ALA A 487 -0.88 -4.00 23.91
N ASN A 488 -0.42 -5.17 23.47
CA ASN A 488 0.53 -5.33 22.36
C ASN A 488 -0.15 -5.84 21.07
N SER A 489 -1.49 -5.88 21.04
CA SER A 489 -2.29 -6.43 19.93
C SER A 489 -2.45 -5.49 18.74
#